data_AF-A0A9X9XBN4-F1
#
_entry.id   AF-A0A9X9XBN4-F1
#
_cell.length_a   1.000
_cell.length_b   1.000
_cell.length_c   1.000
_cell.angle_alpha   90.00
_cell.angle_beta   90.00
_cell.angle_gamma   90.00
#
_symmetry.space_group_name_H-M   'P 1'
#
loop_
_entity.id
_entity.type
_entity.pdbx_description
1 polymer ?
#
loop_
_entity_poly.entity_id
_entity_poly.type
_entity_poly.pdbx_seq_one_letter_code
_entity_poly.pdbx_strand_id
1 'polypeptide(L)'
;MLSQEHAAADIAAAPSGPGPEAIRRALRGPPGRVALRLAAPAGTARRRVAITLLEEAGRSHGGVVLTTATGELLLTEAAPDAAARAEALLERLLGTAPERLDLPGAVATLLALPASVPVPSDPPPVPAGGIEALADAAPLAALLRRDGVLHIAPQAPRRLALMRLRLPSAALAPHLGPAAADADLARHARDRLRARLLAWLAEPARRAELLGAAPPVPLLVDLPAALLPDPPAPTTEEPPAPPALIAALSPAEALAEGLAARRAALRHAGWGLAVRGLDAAALALLAPEELPADLLLLRWSPALAGRAANAALRRTDPARLVLTGCDGPEALEWGLSIGVARYAGRWIAALMAATRMAVCPRAAGCTRAECVARGAAATRDRRAGCGAPALLGALMPAEPGA
;
A
#
# COMPACT_ATOMS: atom_id res chain seq x y z
N MET A 1 -14.55 37.55 43.69
CA MET A 1 -16.00 37.42 43.41
C MET A 1 -16.41 38.12 42.11
N LEU A 2 -16.04 39.39 41.88
CA LEU A 2 -16.42 40.14 40.67
C LEU A 2 -16.01 39.50 39.32
N SER A 3 -14.89 38.74 39.26
CA SER A 3 -14.48 38.02 38.04
C SER A 3 -15.29 36.75 37.76
N GLN A 4 -15.95 36.16 38.76
CA GLN A 4 -16.78 34.97 38.56
C GLN A 4 -18.18 35.33 38.05
N GLU A 5 -18.72 36.49 38.43
CA GLU A 5 -20.04 36.95 37.96
C GLU A 5 -20.04 37.36 36.48
N HIS A 6 -18.96 37.97 35.98
CA HIS A 6 -18.82 38.28 34.54
C HIS A 6 -18.72 37.01 33.69
N ALA A 7 -17.94 36.02 34.13
CA ALA A 7 -17.82 34.74 33.42
C ALA A 7 -19.17 34.00 33.32
N ALA A 8 -20.02 34.10 34.35
CA ALA A 8 -21.34 33.47 34.34
C ALA A 8 -22.31 34.11 33.32
N ALA A 9 -22.24 35.44 33.12
CA ALA A 9 -23.06 36.16 32.16
C ALA A 9 -22.69 35.83 30.70
N ASP A 10 -21.39 35.76 30.39
CA ASP A 10 -20.91 35.45 29.04
C ASP A 10 -21.23 34.00 28.60
N ILE A 11 -21.25 33.05 29.55
CA ILE A 11 -21.61 31.64 29.30
C ILE A 11 -23.07 31.50 28.81
N ALA A 12 -23.97 32.41 29.22
CA ALA A 12 -25.38 32.36 28.86
C ALA A 12 -25.67 32.82 27.42
N ALA A 13 -24.79 33.64 26.82
CA ALA A 13 -24.97 34.24 25.49
C ALA A 13 -24.43 33.38 24.32
N ALA A 14 -23.80 32.24 24.61
CA ALA A 14 -23.19 31.39 23.59
C ALA A 14 -24.22 30.72 22.65
N PRO A 15 -23.90 30.53 21.36
CA PRO A 15 -24.78 29.87 20.39
C PRO A 15 -25.13 28.43 20.81
N SER A 16 -26.36 27.99 20.52
CA SER A 16 -26.80 26.63 20.79
C SER A 16 -26.20 25.61 19.82
N GLY A 17 -25.61 24.54 20.32
CA GLY A 17 -25.07 23.44 19.51
C GLY A 17 -24.20 22.49 20.33
N PRO A 18 -23.84 21.31 19.79
CA PRO A 18 -23.10 20.29 20.55
C PRO A 18 -21.68 20.73 20.92
N GLY A 19 -20.99 21.52 20.07
CA GLY A 19 -19.68 22.09 20.38
C GLY A 19 -19.74 23.16 21.49
N PRO A 20 -20.55 24.22 21.35
CA PRO A 20 -20.76 25.20 22.41
C PRO A 20 -21.22 24.59 23.74
N GLU A 21 -22.04 23.53 23.72
CA GLU A 21 -22.46 22.85 24.94
C GLU A 21 -21.30 22.10 25.63
N ALA A 22 -20.40 21.49 24.85
CA ALA A 22 -19.20 20.86 25.40
C ALA A 22 -18.25 21.90 26.03
N ILE A 23 -18.11 23.08 25.41
CA ILE A 23 -17.36 24.20 25.98
C ILE A 23 -18.01 24.69 27.28
N ARG A 24 -19.33 24.94 27.29
CA ARG A 24 -20.06 25.36 28.49
C ARG A 24 -19.93 24.36 29.63
N ARG A 25 -19.96 23.06 29.33
CA ARG A 25 -19.74 22.00 30.31
C ARG A 25 -18.35 22.09 30.92
N ALA A 26 -17.31 22.23 30.10
CA ALA A 26 -15.94 22.37 30.57
C ALA A 26 -15.76 23.60 31.50
N LEU A 27 -16.41 24.71 31.15
CA LEU A 27 -16.38 25.95 31.95
C LEU A 27 -17.09 25.86 33.30
N ARG A 28 -18.07 24.95 33.45
CA ARG A 28 -18.75 24.68 34.72
C ARG A 28 -17.99 23.69 35.61
N GLY A 29 -16.91 23.10 35.11
CA GLY A 29 -16.10 22.16 35.85
C GLY A 29 -15.31 22.80 37.00
N PRO A 30 -14.82 22.01 37.98
CA PRO A 30 -13.83 22.45 38.95
C PRO A 30 -12.62 23.14 38.30
N PRO A 31 -12.05 24.15 38.95
CA PRO A 31 -10.89 24.89 38.45
C PRO A 31 -9.66 24.00 38.30
N GLY A 32 -8.70 24.44 37.47
CA GLY A 32 -7.46 23.71 37.23
C GLY A 32 -7.55 22.67 36.10
N ARG A 33 -8.58 22.76 35.25
CA ARG A 33 -8.69 21.99 34.00
C ARG A 33 -7.94 22.73 32.88
N VAL A 34 -7.63 21.99 31.82
CA VAL A 34 -6.87 22.51 30.67
C VAL A 34 -7.59 22.15 29.39
N ALA A 35 -7.78 23.13 28.50
CA ALA A 35 -8.13 22.87 27.12
C ALA A 35 -6.87 22.90 26.24
N LEU A 36 -6.85 22.09 25.18
CA LEU A 36 -5.74 22.04 24.22
C LEU A 36 -6.26 22.38 22.83
N ARG A 37 -5.62 23.35 22.18
CA ARG A 37 -5.94 23.75 20.80
C ARG A 37 -4.76 23.42 19.89
N LEU A 38 -5.01 22.65 18.84
CA LEU A 38 -3.99 22.20 17.89
C LEU A 38 -4.35 22.68 16.49
N ALA A 39 -3.39 23.32 15.81
CA ALA A 39 -3.52 23.67 14.40
C ALA A 39 -3.82 22.43 13.55
N ALA A 40 -4.56 22.58 12.44
CA ALA A 40 -4.97 21.48 11.59
C ALA A 40 -3.77 20.61 11.14
N PRO A 41 -3.64 19.35 11.61
CA PRO A 41 -2.49 18.53 11.26
C PRO A 41 -2.47 18.21 9.76
N ALA A 42 -1.31 18.33 9.13
CA ALA A 42 -1.16 18.01 7.71
C ALA A 42 -1.29 16.49 7.48
N GLY A 43 -2.33 16.09 6.74
CA GLY A 43 -2.56 14.70 6.35
C GLY A 43 -3.44 13.90 7.31
N THR A 44 -4.14 12.90 6.76
CA THR A 44 -5.15 12.12 7.48
C THR A 44 -4.57 11.27 8.62
N ALA A 45 -3.40 10.65 8.43
CA ALA A 45 -2.75 9.84 9.46
C ALA A 45 -2.34 10.67 10.68
N ARG A 46 -1.69 11.82 10.46
CA ARG A 46 -1.31 12.75 11.54
C ARG A 46 -2.51 13.29 12.28
N ARG A 47 -3.58 13.62 11.56
CA ARG A 47 -4.86 14.05 12.14
C ARG A 47 -5.46 12.96 13.04
N ARG A 48 -5.47 11.69 12.62
CA ARG A 48 -5.95 10.58 13.45
C ARG A 48 -5.13 10.41 14.73
N VAL A 49 -3.81 10.41 14.62
CA VAL A 49 -2.91 10.35 15.78
C VAL A 49 -3.20 11.50 16.75
N ALA A 50 -3.39 12.71 16.22
CA ALA A 50 -3.71 13.88 17.04
C ALA A 50 -5.05 13.72 17.78
N ILE A 51 -6.11 13.31 17.07
CA ILE A 51 -7.43 13.06 17.65
C ILE A 51 -7.33 12.01 18.76
N THR A 52 -6.69 10.86 18.51
CA THR A 52 -6.54 9.79 19.50
C THR A 52 -5.81 10.24 20.76
N LEU A 53 -4.72 11.02 20.63
CA LEU A 53 -3.99 11.55 21.78
C LEU A 53 -4.80 12.56 22.59
N LEU A 54 -5.59 13.41 21.91
CA LEU A 54 -6.48 14.37 22.57
C LEU A 54 -7.65 13.66 23.27
N GLU A 55 -8.27 12.66 22.63
CA GLU A 55 -9.32 11.83 23.23
C GLU A 55 -8.83 11.07 24.47
N GLU A 56 -7.62 10.51 24.41
CA GLU A 56 -6.96 9.86 25.55
C GLU A 56 -6.79 10.83 26.72
N ALA A 57 -6.32 12.06 26.45
CA ALA A 57 -6.14 13.08 27.48
C ALA A 57 -7.46 13.52 28.11
N GLY A 58 -8.53 13.63 27.31
CA GLY A 58 -9.85 14.06 27.77
C GLY A 58 -10.65 12.99 28.51
N ARG A 59 -10.34 11.70 28.32
CA ARG A 59 -11.17 10.57 28.81
C ARG A 59 -11.43 10.61 30.31
N SER A 60 -10.45 11.03 31.10
CA SER A 60 -10.54 11.08 32.56
C SER A 60 -11.52 12.14 33.09
N HIS A 61 -11.84 13.16 32.29
CA HIS A 61 -12.61 14.33 32.74
C HIS A 61 -13.82 14.65 31.85
N GLY A 62 -14.17 13.75 30.92
CA GLY A 62 -15.29 13.96 29.99
C GLY A 62 -14.98 14.93 28.84
N GLY A 63 -13.68 15.17 28.57
CA GLY A 63 -13.22 16.01 27.48
C GLY A 63 -13.67 15.49 26.12
N VAL A 64 -14.10 16.40 25.26
CA VAL A 64 -14.54 16.12 23.89
C VAL A 64 -13.57 16.79 22.94
N VAL A 65 -13.21 16.10 21.85
CA VAL A 65 -12.45 16.69 20.76
C VAL A 65 -13.42 17.29 19.74
N LEU A 66 -13.26 18.58 19.48
CA LEU A 66 -14.03 19.34 18.50
C LEU A 66 -13.13 19.67 17.30
N THR A 67 -13.73 19.77 16.11
CA THR A 67 -13.10 20.36 14.94
C THR A 67 -13.73 21.72 14.66
N THR A 68 -12.90 22.75 14.47
CA THR A 68 -13.37 24.08 14.07
C THR A 68 -13.61 24.16 12.55
N ALA A 69 -14.29 25.20 12.09
CA ALA A 69 -14.46 25.46 10.65
C ALA A 69 -13.13 25.59 9.88
N THR A 70 -12.04 25.98 10.55
CA THR A 70 -10.69 26.08 9.97
C THR A 70 -9.92 24.74 10.00
N GLY A 71 -10.52 23.69 10.56
CA GLY A 71 -9.92 22.37 10.66
C GLY A 71 -9.00 22.16 11.87
N GLU A 72 -8.88 23.15 12.76
CA GLU A 72 -8.18 23.01 14.04
C GLU A 72 -8.89 22.00 14.94
N LEU A 73 -8.13 21.36 15.82
CA LEU A 73 -8.64 20.43 16.82
C LEU A 73 -8.64 21.12 18.19
N LEU A 74 -9.73 20.98 18.94
CA LEU A 74 -9.87 21.51 20.30
C LEU A 74 -10.29 20.38 21.24
N LEU A 75 -9.47 20.08 22.24
CA LEU A 75 -9.88 19.31 23.40
C LEU A 75 -10.48 20.26 24.43
N THR A 76 -11.75 20.07 24.78
CA THR A 76 -12.48 21.00 25.67
C THR A 76 -11.97 20.99 27.10
N GLU A 77 -11.49 19.84 27.58
CA GLU A 77 -10.95 19.71 28.93
C GLU A 77 -10.11 18.44 29.12
N ALA A 78 -9.08 18.56 29.96
CA ALA A 78 -8.23 17.48 30.44
C ALA A 78 -7.65 17.83 31.82
N ALA A 79 -7.19 16.81 32.55
CA ALA A 79 -6.34 17.02 33.72
C ALA A 79 -4.98 17.64 33.31
N PRO A 80 -4.36 18.49 34.15
CA PRO A 80 -3.07 19.13 33.85
C PRO A 80 -1.98 18.15 33.41
N ASP A 81 -1.82 17.03 34.12
CA ASP A 81 -0.80 16.03 33.80
C ASP A 81 -1.09 15.30 32.49
N ALA A 82 -2.38 15.03 32.21
CA ALA A 82 -2.78 14.41 30.96
C ALA A 82 -2.58 15.35 29.77
N ALA A 83 -2.89 16.64 29.95
CA ALA A 83 -2.65 17.69 28.97
C ALA A 83 -1.16 17.86 28.68
N ALA A 84 -0.31 17.95 29.71
CA ALA A 84 1.14 18.07 29.55
C ALA A 84 1.75 16.86 28.82
N ARG A 85 1.27 15.64 29.11
CA ARG A 85 1.69 14.45 28.36
C ARG A 85 1.26 14.51 26.90
N ALA A 86 0.03 14.93 26.62
CA ALA A 86 -0.47 15.07 25.25
C ALA A 86 0.29 16.15 24.48
N GLU A 87 0.56 17.31 25.09
CA GLU A 87 1.39 18.39 24.55
C GLU A 87 2.74 17.85 24.07
N ALA A 88 3.49 17.19 24.96
CA ALA A 88 4.81 16.63 24.65
C ALA A 88 4.78 15.57 23.54
N LEU A 89 3.75 14.72 23.53
CA LEU A 89 3.58 13.69 22.49
C LEU A 89 3.22 14.29 21.14
N LEU A 90 2.32 15.27 21.12
CA LEU A 90 1.89 15.97 19.90
C LEU A 90 3.04 16.78 19.31
N GLU A 91 3.80 17.51 20.13
CA GLU A 91 5.00 18.22 19.69
C GLU A 91 6.02 17.25 19.08
N ARG A 92 6.32 16.14 19.77
CA ARG A 92 7.28 15.14 19.29
C ARG A 92 6.85 14.47 17.98
N LEU A 93 5.57 14.16 17.82
CA LEU A 93 5.07 13.40 16.67
C LEU A 93 4.70 14.28 15.47
N LEU A 94 4.23 15.50 15.72
CA LEU A 94 3.70 16.40 14.70
C LEU A 94 4.62 17.59 14.41
N GLY A 95 5.58 17.88 15.30
CA GLY A 95 6.46 19.03 15.22
C GLY A 95 5.80 20.35 15.64
N THR A 96 4.60 20.29 16.22
CA THR A 96 3.86 21.48 16.68
C THR A 96 3.22 21.19 18.03
N ALA A 97 3.59 21.97 19.05
CA ALA A 97 2.93 21.90 20.34
C ALA A 97 1.53 22.52 20.26
N PRO A 98 0.50 21.91 20.88
CA PRO A 98 -0.81 22.55 20.98
C PRO A 98 -0.74 23.77 21.92
N GLU A 99 -1.57 24.77 21.65
CA GLU A 99 -1.82 25.90 22.54
C GLU A 99 -2.57 25.40 23.77
N ARG A 100 -2.00 25.68 24.94
CA ARG A 100 -2.56 25.34 26.24
C ARG A 100 -3.44 26.47 26.76
N LEU A 101 -4.66 26.15 27.15
CA LEU A 101 -5.65 27.10 27.64
C LEU A 101 -6.10 26.70 29.05
N ASP A 102 -5.62 27.40 30.08
CA ASP A 102 -5.97 27.10 31.46
C ASP A 102 -7.40 27.57 31.78
N LEU A 103 -8.21 26.68 32.38
CA LEU A 103 -9.60 26.93 32.71
C LEU A 103 -9.77 27.27 34.20
N PRO A 104 -10.57 28.31 34.53
CA PRO A 104 -11.47 29.06 33.65
C PRO A 104 -10.86 30.32 32.99
N GLY A 105 -9.55 30.57 33.12
CA GLY A 105 -8.93 31.83 32.65
C GLY A 105 -9.08 32.10 31.14
N ALA A 106 -9.18 31.05 30.33
CA ALA A 106 -9.25 31.15 28.86
C ALA A 106 -10.69 31.12 28.28
N VAL A 107 -11.73 31.41 29.07
CA VAL A 107 -13.14 31.39 28.63
C VAL A 107 -13.38 32.21 27.36
N ALA A 108 -12.92 33.45 27.34
CA ALA A 108 -13.16 34.37 26.21
C ALA A 108 -12.54 33.82 24.92
N THR A 109 -11.33 33.25 25.01
CA THR A 109 -10.65 32.62 23.87
C THR A 109 -11.45 31.44 23.32
N LEU A 110 -11.99 30.59 24.20
CA LEU A 110 -12.78 29.43 23.78
C LEU A 110 -14.13 29.82 23.16
N LEU A 111 -14.79 30.85 23.70
CA LEU A 111 -16.07 31.35 23.17
C LEU A 111 -15.89 32.10 21.84
N ALA A 112 -14.72 32.68 21.59
CA ALA A 112 -14.39 33.35 20.34
C ALA A 112 -14.06 32.38 19.18
N LEU A 113 -13.95 31.08 19.45
CA LEU A 113 -13.63 30.11 18.41
C LEU A 113 -14.77 29.99 17.38
N PRO A 114 -14.43 29.88 16.08
CA PRO A 114 -15.43 29.68 15.04
C PRO A 114 -16.19 28.37 15.28
N ALA A 115 -17.41 28.29 14.72
CA ALA A 115 -18.32 27.17 14.92
C ALA A 115 -17.59 25.81 14.91
N SER A 116 -17.69 25.11 16.04
CA SER A 116 -17.00 23.86 16.30
C SER A 116 -18.01 22.71 16.34
N VAL A 117 -17.71 21.62 15.65
CA VAL A 117 -18.55 20.41 15.64
C VAL A 117 -17.75 19.30 16.32
N PRO A 118 -18.40 18.43 17.14
CA PRO A 118 -17.74 17.23 17.64
C PRO A 118 -17.11 16.46 16.49
N VAL A 119 -15.86 16.06 16.67
CA VAL A 119 -15.27 15.10 15.75
C VAL A 119 -16.09 13.82 15.90
N PRO A 120 -16.69 13.27 14.82
CA PRO A 120 -17.31 11.97 14.92
C PRO A 120 -16.25 11.01 15.43
N SER A 121 -16.48 10.44 16.61
CA SER A 121 -15.59 9.43 17.17
C SER A 121 -15.37 8.38 16.09
N ASP A 122 -14.11 8.16 15.71
CA ASP A 122 -13.80 7.07 14.80
C ASP A 122 -14.40 5.79 15.39
N PRO A 123 -14.87 4.84 14.56
CA PRO A 123 -15.28 3.53 15.06
C PRO A 123 -14.18 3.01 15.99
N PRO A 124 -14.54 2.34 17.10
CA PRO A 124 -13.57 1.93 18.12
C PRO A 124 -12.36 1.31 17.43
N PRO A 125 -11.14 1.76 17.75
CA PRO A 125 -9.95 1.34 17.03
C PRO A 125 -9.92 -0.17 17.04
N VAL A 126 -9.79 -0.77 15.85
CA VAL A 126 -9.63 -2.21 15.76
C VAL A 126 -8.38 -2.54 16.58
N PRO A 127 -8.48 -3.41 17.61
CA PRO A 127 -7.34 -3.69 18.46
C PRO A 127 -6.17 -4.18 17.60
N ALA A 128 -5.07 -3.43 17.62
CA ALA A 128 -3.86 -3.73 16.86
C ALA A 128 -3.14 -4.98 17.40
N GLY A 129 -3.48 -5.41 18.62
CA GLY A 129 -2.95 -6.61 19.23
C GLY A 129 -3.29 -7.85 18.40
N GLY A 130 -2.27 -8.64 18.08
CA GLY A 130 -2.43 -9.94 17.43
C GLY A 130 -2.41 -9.90 15.90
N ILE A 131 -2.20 -8.75 15.25
CA ILE A 131 -2.05 -8.67 13.79
C ILE A 131 -0.88 -9.51 13.30
N GLU A 132 0.23 -9.53 14.05
CA GLU A 132 1.37 -10.40 13.76
C GLU A 132 0.99 -11.86 13.81
N ALA A 133 0.27 -12.28 14.86
CA ALA A 133 -0.19 -13.66 15.02
C ALA A 133 -1.18 -14.07 13.92
N LEU A 134 -2.12 -13.18 13.55
CA LEU A 134 -3.05 -13.40 12.44
C LEU A 134 -2.31 -13.52 11.11
N ALA A 135 -1.35 -12.64 10.84
CA ALA A 135 -0.53 -12.67 9.64
C ALA A 135 0.38 -13.92 9.60
N ASP A 136 0.89 -14.40 10.73
CA ASP A 136 1.71 -15.62 10.82
C ASP A 136 0.87 -16.89 10.64
N ALA A 137 -0.33 -16.92 11.20
CA ALA A 137 -1.28 -18.01 11.04
C ALA A 137 -1.88 -18.09 9.63
N ALA A 138 -1.87 -16.97 8.88
CA ALA A 138 -2.43 -16.93 7.54
C ALA A 138 -1.68 -17.89 6.58
N PRO A 139 -2.41 -18.69 5.76
CA PRO A 139 -1.83 -19.73 4.92
C PRO A 139 -1.19 -19.12 3.67
N LEU A 140 0.06 -18.65 3.80
CA LEU A 140 0.78 -17.87 2.77
C LEU A 140 0.63 -18.43 1.35
N ALA A 141 0.87 -19.74 1.14
CA ALA A 141 0.73 -20.39 -0.16
C ALA A 141 -0.67 -20.21 -0.77
N ALA A 142 -1.72 -20.33 0.03
CA ALA A 142 -3.10 -20.20 -0.41
C ALA A 142 -3.49 -18.73 -0.68
N LEU A 143 -2.76 -17.77 -0.11
CA LEU A 143 -2.98 -16.35 -0.37
C LEU A 143 -2.30 -15.85 -1.64
N LEU A 144 -1.26 -16.55 -2.08
CA LEU A 144 -0.47 -16.15 -3.24
C LEU A 144 -1.17 -16.46 -4.56
N ARG A 145 -0.93 -15.59 -5.53
CA ARG A 145 -1.27 -15.79 -6.94
C ARG A 145 -0.02 -15.72 -7.80
N ARG A 146 0.04 -16.61 -8.78
CA ARG A 146 1.05 -16.64 -9.85
C ARG A 146 0.45 -15.97 -11.08
N ASP A 147 1.02 -14.86 -11.51
CA ASP A 147 0.60 -14.17 -12.73
C ASP A 147 1.77 -14.13 -13.71
N GLY A 148 1.59 -14.70 -14.89
CA GLY A 148 2.59 -14.63 -15.95
C GLY A 148 2.65 -13.24 -16.59
N VAL A 149 3.85 -12.76 -16.87
CA VAL A 149 4.10 -11.63 -17.76
C VAL A 149 4.52 -12.21 -19.11
N LEU A 150 3.70 -12.00 -20.14
CA LEU A 150 3.96 -12.55 -21.46
C LEU A 150 4.79 -11.56 -22.29
N HIS A 151 5.82 -12.08 -22.96
CA HIS A 151 6.50 -11.36 -24.02
C HIS A 151 5.68 -11.49 -25.31
N ILE A 152 5.23 -10.37 -25.87
CA ILE A 152 4.53 -10.29 -27.14
C ILE A 152 5.24 -9.23 -27.96
N ALA A 153 5.84 -9.63 -29.08
CA ALA A 153 6.47 -8.72 -30.02
C ALA A 153 6.09 -9.12 -31.45
N PRO A 154 6.12 -8.18 -32.41
CA PRO A 154 5.90 -8.52 -33.82
C PRO A 154 6.87 -9.62 -34.27
N GLN A 155 6.37 -10.64 -34.97
CA GLN A 155 7.16 -11.70 -35.59
C GLN A 155 7.98 -12.60 -34.63
N ALA A 156 7.90 -12.38 -33.31
CA ALA A 156 8.50 -13.24 -32.31
C ALA A 156 7.46 -14.17 -31.70
N PRO A 157 7.81 -15.43 -31.38
CA PRO A 157 6.88 -16.31 -30.72
C PRO A 157 6.63 -15.84 -29.27
N ARG A 158 5.43 -16.16 -28.77
CA ARG A 158 4.96 -15.69 -27.47
C ARG A 158 5.58 -16.56 -26.39
N ARG A 159 6.36 -15.94 -25.50
CA ARG A 159 7.03 -16.65 -24.40
C ARG A 159 6.76 -15.99 -23.05
N LEU A 160 6.86 -16.77 -21.98
CA LEU A 160 6.82 -16.23 -20.63
C LEU A 160 8.08 -15.39 -20.38
N ALA A 161 7.92 -14.11 -20.08
CA ALA A 161 9.03 -13.21 -19.79
C ALA A 161 9.41 -13.23 -18.31
N LEU A 162 8.40 -13.18 -17.45
CA LEU A 162 8.53 -13.10 -15.99
C LEU A 162 7.37 -13.85 -15.35
N MET A 163 7.53 -14.24 -14.09
CA MET A 163 6.42 -14.70 -13.26
C MET A 163 6.28 -13.81 -12.04
N ARG A 164 5.10 -13.21 -11.85
CA ARG A 164 4.79 -12.37 -10.71
C ARG A 164 4.12 -13.17 -9.60
N LEU A 165 4.64 -13.07 -8.39
CA LEU A 165 3.99 -13.56 -7.18
C LEU A 165 3.28 -12.40 -6.50
N ARG A 166 1.95 -12.45 -6.47
CA ARG A 166 1.11 -11.41 -5.84
C ARG A 166 0.45 -11.92 -4.58
N LEU A 167 0.31 -11.02 -3.62
CA LEU A 167 -0.51 -11.18 -2.42
C LEU A 167 -1.69 -10.20 -2.51
N PRO A 168 -2.83 -10.59 -3.12
CA PRO A 168 -3.97 -9.70 -3.30
C PRO A 168 -4.57 -9.31 -1.95
N SER A 169 -4.88 -8.02 -1.73
CA SER A 169 -5.51 -7.57 -0.48
C SER A 169 -6.83 -8.30 -0.18
N ALA A 170 -7.61 -8.59 -1.23
CA ALA A 170 -8.87 -9.34 -1.11
C ALA A 170 -8.69 -10.77 -0.59
N ALA A 171 -7.53 -11.41 -0.85
CA ALA A 171 -7.26 -12.74 -0.32
C ALA A 171 -6.88 -12.68 1.17
N LEU A 172 -6.22 -11.60 1.60
CA LEU A 172 -5.78 -11.41 2.97
C LEU A 172 -6.90 -10.92 3.90
N ALA A 173 -7.83 -10.11 3.39
CA ALA A 173 -8.87 -9.46 4.19
C ALA A 173 -9.67 -10.42 5.11
N PRO A 174 -10.10 -11.62 4.66
CA PRO A 174 -10.81 -12.57 5.54
C PRO A 174 -9.99 -13.05 6.73
N HIS A 175 -8.66 -13.05 6.64
CA HIS A 175 -7.77 -13.50 7.72
C HIS A 175 -7.45 -12.39 8.74
N LEU A 176 -7.58 -11.12 8.33
CA LEU A 176 -7.37 -9.97 9.22
C LEU A 176 -8.68 -9.50 9.87
N GLY A 177 -9.83 -9.94 9.37
CA GLY A 177 -11.13 -9.51 9.88
C GLY A 177 -11.29 -7.98 9.80
N PRO A 178 -11.79 -7.32 10.85
CA PRO A 178 -11.97 -5.86 10.87
C PRO A 178 -10.67 -5.08 10.61
N ALA A 179 -9.51 -5.62 10.95
CA ALA A 179 -8.23 -4.94 10.77
C ALA A 179 -7.84 -4.78 9.29
N ALA A 180 -8.50 -5.52 8.39
CA ALA A 180 -8.34 -5.32 6.95
C ALA A 180 -8.81 -3.93 6.46
N ALA A 181 -9.73 -3.29 7.19
CA ALA A 181 -10.24 -1.97 6.87
C ALA A 181 -9.24 -0.85 7.21
N ASP A 182 -8.34 -1.09 8.17
CA ASP A 182 -7.27 -0.17 8.50
C ASP A 182 -6.09 -0.37 7.52
N ALA A 183 -5.78 0.67 6.77
CA ALA A 183 -4.74 0.62 5.72
C ALA A 183 -3.33 0.40 6.28
N ASP A 184 -3.05 0.85 7.51
CA ASP A 184 -1.75 0.74 8.16
C ASP A 184 -1.56 -0.67 8.72
N LEU A 185 -2.58 -1.22 9.41
CA LEU A 185 -2.57 -2.62 9.88
C LEU A 185 -2.52 -3.61 8.69
N ALA A 186 -3.32 -3.39 7.65
CA ALA A 186 -3.30 -4.21 6.46
C ALA A 186 -1.97 -4.10 5.67
N ARG A 187 -1.26 -2.96 5.75
CA ARG A 187 0.10 -2.83 5.20
C ARG A 187 1.10 -3.64 6.03
N HIS A 188 1.11 -3.47 7.35
CA HIS A 188 1.97 -4.20 8.26
C HIS A 188 1.85 -5.72 8.11
N ALA A 189 0.63 -6.24 8.08
CA ALA A 189 0.37 -7.66 7.87
C ALA A 189 0.91 -8.18 6.52
N ARG A 190 0.79 -7.38 5.45
CA ARG A 190 1.35 -7.74 4.13
C ARG A 190 2.87 -7.73 4.13
N ASP A 191 3.50 -6.77 4.79
CA ASP A 191 4.96 -6.68 4.86
C ASP A 191 5.53 -7.87 5.65
N ARG A 192 4.84 -8.28 6.72
CA ARG A 192 5.16 -9.53 7.43
C ARG A 192 5.03 -10.77 6.55
N LEU A 193 3.94 -10.90 5.79
CA LEU A 193 3.76 -12.01 4.83
C LEU A 193 4.79 -12.00 3.69
N ARG A 194 5.24 -10.82 3.25
CA ARG A 194 6.31 -10.67 2.26
C ARG A 194 7.66 -11.10 2.79
N ALA A 195 7.98 -10.77 4.04
CA ALA A 195 9.19 -11.28 4.69
C ALA A 195 9.16 -12.82 4.79
N ARG A 196 8.02 -13.41 5.15
CA ARG A 196 7.81 -14.86 5.14
C ARG A 196 7.97 -15.45 3.73
N LEU A 197 7.45 -14.78 2.70
CA LEU A 197 7.62 -15.19 1.30
C LEU A 197 9.09 -15.20 0.88
N LEU A 198 9.88 -14.19 1.27
CA LEU A 198 11.31 -14.17 0.97
C LEU A 198 12.05 -15.35 1.61
N ALA A 199 11.77 -15.63 2.88
CA ALA A 199 12.34 -16.79 3.57
C ALA A 199 11.95 -18.11 2.88
N TRP A 200 10.70 -18.23 2.40
CA TRP A 200 10.25 -19.39 1.62
C TRP A 200 10.93 -19.51 0.26
N LEU A 201 11.15 -18.39 -0.44
CA LEU A 201 11.81 -18.40 -1.75
C LEU A 201 13.31 -18.75 -1.65
N ALA A 202 13.93 -18.49 -0.50
CA ALA A 202 15.30 -18.90 -0.21
C ALA A 202 15.44 -20.42 -0.02
N GLU A 203 14.37 -21.12 0.36
CA GLU A 203 14.36 -22.57 0.57
C GLU A 203 14.00 -23.32 -0.73
N PRO A 204 14.91 -24.11 -1.33
CA PRO A 204 14.68 -24.72 -2.65
C PRO A 204 13.43 -25.60 -2.74
N ALA A 205 13.13 -26.37 -1.69
CA ALA A 205 11.96 -27.25 -1.64
C ALA A 205 10.65 -26.46 -1.65
N ARG A 206 10.54 -25.42 -0.80
CA ARG A 206 9.35 -24.54 -0.75
C ARG A 206 9.20 -23.69 -2.00
N ARG A 207 10.31 -23.22 -2.56
CA ARG A 207 10.33 -22.56 -3.87
C ARG A 207 9.78 -23.49 -4.95
N ALA A 208 10.25 -24.74 -5.03
CA ALA A 208 9.75 -25.70 -5.99
C ALA A 208 8.26 -26.01 -5.80
N GLU A 209 7.78 -26.07 -4.56
CA GLU A 209 6.35 -26.24 -4.26
C GLU A 209 5.51 -25.06 -4.79
N LEU A 210 5.96 -23.83 -4.52
CA LEU A 210 5.25 -22.61 -4.92
C LEU A 210 5.21 -22.45 -6.44
N LEU A 211 6.36 -22.63 -7.09
CA LEU A 211 6.51 -22.38 -8.52
C LEU A 211 5.99 -23.57 -9.35
N GLY A 212 6.11 -24.79 -8.84
CA GLY A 212 5.85 -26.02 -9.59
C GLY A 212 6.83 -26.16 -10.76
N ALA A 213 6.35 -26.70 -11.88
CA ALA A 213 7.12 -26.82 -13.12
C ALA A 213 7.23 -25.51 -13.92
N ALA A 214 7.30 -24.36 -13.25
CA ALA A 214 7.45 -23.08 -13.93
C ALA A 214 8.85 -23.00 -14.59
N PRO A 215 8.96 -22.42 -15.81
CA PRO A 215 10.25 -22.24 -16.45
C PRO A 215 11.14 -21.30 -15.63
N PRO A 216 12.48 -21.32 -15.82
CA PRO A 216 13.44 -20.50 -15.09
C PRO A 216 13.42 -19.04 -15.54
N VAL A 217 12.27 -18.37 -15.38
CA VAL A 217 12.10 -16.93 -15.64
C VAL A 217 12.27 -16.13 -14.35
N PRO A 218 12.70 -14.86 -14.42
CA PRO A 218 12.79 -14.01 -13.24
C PRO A 218 11.46 -13.89 -12.50
N LEU A 219 11.54 -13.90 -11.17
CA LEU A 219 10.39 -13.78 -10.28
C LEU A 219 10.19 -12.32 -9.87
N LEU A 220 9.05 -11.75 -10.22
CA LEU A 220 8.65 -10.41 -9.79
C LEU A 220 7.84 -10.51 -8.49
N VAL A 221 8.31 -9.86 -7.42
CA VAL A 221 7.66 -9.91 -6.11
C VAL A 221 7.43 -8.49 -5.61
N ASP A 222 6.21 -8.19 -5.14
CA ASP A 222 5.92 -6.91 -4.50
C ASP A 222 6.57 -6.90 -3.11
N LEU A 223 7.65 -6.13 -2.95
CA LEU A 223 8.45 -6.04 -1.72
C LEU A 223 8.67 -4.57 -1.35
N PRO A 224 8.53 -4.18 -0.08
CA PRO A 224 8.97 -2.87 0.36
C PRO A 224 10.50 -2.77 0.38
N ALA A 225 11.03 -1.56 0.24
CA ALA A 225 12.48 -1.33 0.22
C ALA A 225 13.19 -1.81 1.50
N ALA A 226 12.50 -1.78 2.64
CA ALA A 226 12.99 -2.26 3.93
C ALA A 226 13.29 -3.77 3.97
N LEU A 227 12.74 -4.56 3.04
CA LEU A 227 12.99 -6.00 2.93
C LEU A 227 14.04 -6.35 1.87
N LEU A 228 14.62 -5.35 1.18
CA LEU A 228 15.73 -5.59 0.27
C LEU A 228 16.99 -5.98 1.08
N PRO A 229 17.76 -6.97 0.61
CA PRO A 229 19.03 -7.29 1.26
C PRO A 229 19.99 -6.11 1.18
N ASP A 230 21.00 -6.11 2.06
CA ASP A 230 22.09 -5.14 2.01
C ASP A 230 23.40 -5.85 1.64
N PRO A 231 23.56 -6.23 0.35
CA PRO A 231 24.76 -6.92 -0.08
C PRO A 231 25.98 -5.99 0.00
N PRO A 232 27.17 -6.51 0.29
CA PRO A 232 28.39 -5.72 0.23
C PRO A 232 28.60 -5.19 -1.19
N ALA A 233 29.36 -4.10 -1.30
CA ALA A 233 29.78 -3.59 -2.61
C ALA A 233 30.50 -4.69 -3.39
N PRO A 234 30.23 -4.82 -4.71
CA PRO A 234 30.90 -5.82 -5.52
C PRO A 234 32.41 -5.60 -5.48
N THR A 235 33.16 -6.66 -5.19
CA THR A 235 34.63 -6.63 -5.14
C THR A 235 35.26 -6.97 -6.49
N THR A 236 34.47 -7.51 -7.43
CA THR A 236 34.89 -7.99 -8.74
C THR A 236 34.21 -7.18 -9.84
N GLU A 237 34.93 -6.94 -10.94
CA GLU A 237 34.39 -6.31 -12.16
C GLU A 237 33.58 -7.27 -13.06
N GLU A 238 33.32 -8.50 -12.60
CA GLU A 238 32.58 -9.50 -13.36
C GLU A 238 31.16 -8.99 -13.68
N PRO A 239 30.68 -9.09 -14.93
CA PRO A 239 29.37 -8.60 -15.28
C PRO A 239 28.28 -9.32 -14.47
N PRO A 240 27.29 -8.60 -13.93
CA PRO A 240 26.25 -9.20 -13.10
C PRO A 240 25.40 -10.17 -13.92
N ALA A 241 25.13 -11.35 -13.34
CA ALA A 241 24.20 -12.31 -13.90
C ALA A 241 22.78 -11.72 -14.04
N PRO A 242 21.94 -12.24 -14.96
CA PRO A 242 20.55 -11.82 -15.05
C PRO A 242 19.81 -12.06 -13.73
N PRO A 243 18.92 -11.14 -13.31
CA PRO A 243 18.30 -11.23 -12.00
C PRO A 243 17.35 -12.42 -11.90
N ALA A 244 17.49 -13.21 -10.83
CA ALA A 244 16.56 -14.30 -10.53
C ALA A 244 15.29 -13.79 -9.83
N LEU A 245 15.42 -12.71 -9.04
CA LEU A 245 14.36 -12.05 -8.30
C LEU A 245 14.33 -10.57 -8.67
N ILE A 246 13.13 -10.02 -8.85
CA ILE A 246 12.90 -8.61 -9.13
C ILE A 246 11.94 -8.06 -8.07
N ALA A 247 12.41 -7.10 -7.28
CA ALA A 247 11.61 -6.45 -6.24
C ALA A 247 10.80 -5.28 -6.81
N ALA A 248 9.48 -5.32 -6.65
CA ALA A 248 8.56 -4.30 -7.15
C ALA A 248 8.22 -3.26 -6.06
N LEU A 249 8.94 -2.14 -6.11
CA LEU A 249 8.86 -1.01 -5.17
C LEU A 249 7.76 -0.01 -5.59
N SER A 250 7.16 0.67 -4.63
CA SER A 250 6.34 1.86 -4.93
C SER A 250 7.21 3.01 -5.47
N PRO A 251 6.61 4.02 -6.14
CA PRO A 251 7.37 5.16 -6.63
C PRO A 251 8.10 5.92 -5.50
N ALA A 252 7.46 6.08 -4.34
CA ALA A 252 8.07 6.74 -3.18
C ALA A 252 9.31 5.98 -2.67
N GLU A 253 9.24 4.64 -2.63
CA GLU A 253 10.38 3.79 -2.24
C GLU A 253 11.50 3.81 -3.29
N ALA A 254 11.14 3.89 -4.57
CA ALA A 254 12.11 3.97 -5.67
C ALA A 254 12.89 5.31 -5.66
N LEU A 255 12.33 6.35 -5.07
CA LEU A 255 12.94 7.67 -4.90
C LEU A 255 13.66 7.81 -3.54
N ALA A 256 13.67 6.78 -2.71
CA ALA A 256 14.36 6.83 -1.42
C ALA A 256 15.87 7.03 -1.61
N GLU A 257 16.46 7.85 -0.75
CA GLU A 257 17.89 8.15 -0.77
C GLU A 257 18.73 6.87 -0.64
N GLY A 258 19.85 6.81 -1.36
CA GLY A 258 20.77 5.67 -1.32
C GLY A 258 20.35 4.44 -2.15
N LEU A 259 19.10 4.33 -2.61
CA LEU A 259 18.67 3.18 -3.42
C LEU A 259 19.44 3.08 -4.74
N ALA A 260 19.66 4.22 -5.41
CA ALA A 260 20.44 4.27 -6.65
C ALA A 260 21.87 3.74 -6.46
N ALA A 261 22.51 4.06 -5.34
CA ALA A 261 23.84 3.56 -4.98
C ALA A 261 23.82 2.04 -4.67
N ARG A 262 22.79 1.56 -3.95
CA ARG A 262 22.63 0.13 -3.60
C ARG A 262 22.30 -0.75 -4.81
N ARG A 263 21.78 -0.19 -5.90
CA ARG A 263 21.36 -0.95 -7.10
C ARG A 263 22.48 -1.82 -7.68
N ALA A 264 23.71 -1.32 -7.74
CA ALA A 264 24.83 -2.09 -8.31
C ALA A 264 25.14 -3.35 -7.47
N ALA A 265 25.17 -3.22 -6.15
CA ALA A 265 25.38 -4.34 -5.23
C ALA A 265 24.20 -5.33 -5.28
N LEU A 266 22.96 -4.84 -5.34
CA LEU A 266 21.77 -5.67 -5.53
C LEU A 266 21.83 -6.49 -6.83
N ARG A 267 22.24 -5.88 -7.95
CA ARG A 267 22.37 -6.59 -9.23
C ARG A 267 23.42 -7.68 -9.18
N HIS A 268 24.58 -7.44 -8.56
CA HIS A 268 25.60 -8.48 -8.36
C HIS A 268 25.10 -9.61 -7.46
N ALA A 269 24.25 -9.30 -6.47
CA ALA A 269 23.58 -10.30 -5.65
C ALA A 269 22.40 -11.02 -6.38
N GLY A 270 22.21 -10.81 -7.68
CA GLY A 270 21.16 -11.46 -8.48
C GLY A 270 19.76 -10.84 -8.33
N TRP A 271 19.67 -9.61 -7.82
CA TRP A 271 18.41 -8.87 -7.68
C TRP A 271 18.23 -7.84 -8.77
N GLY A 272 17.02 -7.79 -9.32
CA GLY A 272 16.53 -6.67 -10.12
C GLY A 272 15.59 -5.79 -9.32
N LEU A 273 15.39 -4.57 -9.80
CA LEU A 273 14.44 -3.61 -9.25
C LEU A 273 13.35 -3.29 -10.27
N ALA A 274 12.13 -3.12 -9.77
CA ALA A 274 10.99 -2.70 -10.55
C ALA A 274 10.24 -1.58 -9.83
N VAL A 275 9.69 -0.60 -10.55
CA VAL A 275 8.76 0.39 -9.99
C VAL A 275 7.34 0.04 -10.41
N ARG A 276 6.45 -0.17 -9.43
CA ARG A 276 5.03 -0.50 -9.66
C ARG A 276 4.11 0.70 -9.51
N GLY A 277 2.98 0.61 -10.20
CA GLY A 277 1.89 1.58 -10.05
C GLY A 277 2.11 2.89 -10.80
N LEU A 278 2.97 2.89 -11.81
CA LEU A 278 3.16 4.03 -12.70
C LEU A 278 1.95 4.16 -13.61
N ASP A 279 1.15 5.19 -13.41
CA ASP A 279 0.02 5.53 -14.28
C ASP A 279 0.25 6.90 -14.95
N ALA A 280 -0.74 7.40 -15.69
CA ALA A 280 -0.62 8.68 -16.37
C ALA A 280 -0.35 9.86 -15.41
N ALA A 281 -0.90 9.81 -14.19
CA ALA A 281 -0.67 10.85 -13.19
C ALA A 281 0.75 10.79 -12.63
N ALA A 282 1.25 9.59 -12.33
CA ALA A 282 2.65 9.39 -11.91
C ALA A 282 3.63 9.86 -12.99
N LEU A 283 3.38 9.54 -14.26
CA LEU A 283 4.23 9.95 -15.39
C LEU A 283 4.18 11.46 -15.68
N ALA A 284 3.16 12.18 -15.19
CA ALA A 284 3.12 13.63 -15.28
C ALA A 284 4.01 14.32 -14.23
N LEU A 285 4.38 13.61 -13.16
CA LEU A 285 5.14 14.12 -12.02
C LEU A 285 6.58 13.60 -11.96
N LEU A 286 6.84 12.43 -12.56
CA LEU A 286 8.10 11.73 -12.47
C LEU A 286 8.76 11.62 -13.85
N ALA A 287 10.09 11.66 -13.88
CA ALA A 287 10.90 11.27 -15.03
C ALA A 287 11.14 9.74 -14.97
N PRO A 288 10.36 8.90 -15.67
CA PRO A 288 10.51 7.44 -15.63
C PRO A 288 11.92 6.96 -16.02
N GLU A 289 12.60 7.68 -16.90
CA GLU A 289 13.96 7.40 -17.34
C GLU A 289 14.98 7.45 -16.19
N GLU A 290 14.77 8.32 -15.20
CA GLU A 290 15.66 8.54 -14.05
C GLU A 290 15.41 7.58 -12.89
N LEU A 291 14.29 6.85 -12.88
CA LEU A 291 13.98 5.93 -11.79
C LEU A 291 15.03 4.80 -11.71
N PRO A 292 15.59 4.48 -10.53
CA PRO A 292 16.67 3.50 -10.37
C PRO A 292 16.16 2.06 -10.40
N ALA A 293 15.49 1.68 -11.49
CA ALA A 293 14.89 0.36 -11.67
C ALA A 293 15.16 -0.24 -13.06
N ASP A 294 15.18 -1.56 -13.12
CA ASP A 294 15.33 -2.32 -14.37
C ASP A 294 14.01 -2.41 -15.13
N LEU A 295 12.89 -2.50 -14.40
CA LEU A 295 11.55 -2.56 -14.98
C LEU A 295 10.64 -1.46 -14.46
N LEU A 296 9.76 -0.96 -15.33
CA LEU A 296 8.75 0.05 -15.03
C LEU A 296 7.38 -0.54 -15.34
N LEU A 297 6.59 -0.81 -14.29
CA LEU A 297 5.29 -1.47 -14.40
C LEU A 297 4.21 -0.40 -14.55
N LEU A 298 3.88 -0.15 -15.80
CA LEU A 298 2.84 0.79 -16.21
C LEU A 298 1.47 0.19 -15.94
N ARG A 299 0.58 0.91 -15.27
CA ARG A 299 -0.82 0.52 -15.10
C ARG A 299 -1.63 1.09 -16.26
N TRP A 300 -2.08 0.21 -17.14
CA TRP A 300 -2.92 0.58 -18.28
C TRP A 300 -4.13 1.40 -17.84
N SER A 301 -4.35 2.50 -18.55
CA SER A 301 -5.59 3.27 -18.56
C SER A 301 -5.62 4.10 -19.85
N PRO A 302 -6.79 4.50 -20.37
CA PRO A 302 -6.87 5.38 -21.54
C PRO A 302 -6.08 6.68 -21.38
N ALA A 303 -5.89 7.18 -20.15
CA ALA A 303 -5.10 8.37 -19.87
C ALA A 303 -3.61 8.24 -20.25
N LEU A 304 -3.06 7.02 -20.35
CA LEU A 304 -1.70 6.80 -20.81
C LEU A 304 -1.50 7.16 -22.29
N ALA A 305 -2.57 7.17 -23.09
CA ALA A 305 -2.52 7.65 -24.47
C ALA A 305 -2.47 9.20 -24.56
N GLY A 306 -2.53 9.91 -23.43
CA GLY A 306 -2.41 11.36 -23.38
C GLY A 306 -1.03 11.87 -23.78
N ARG A 307 -0.96 13.14 -24.21
CA ARG A 307 0.27 13.78 -24.71
C ARG A 307 1.42 13.75 -23.69
N ALA A 308 1.15 14.05 -22.43
CA ALA A 308 2.16 14.13 -21.36
C ALA A 308 2.79 12.75 -21.08
N ALA A 309 1.96 11.72 -20.86
CA ALA A 309 2.43 10.36 -20.64
C ALA A 309 3.24 9.83 -21.84
N ASN A 310 2.75 10.02 -23.07
CA ASN A 310 3.46 9.63 -24.28
C ASN A 310 4.81 10.36 -24.44
N ALA A 311 4.90 11.63 -24.05
CA ALA A 311 6.17 12.36 -24.09
C ALA A 311 7.21 11.79 -23.12
N ALA A 312 6.80 11.41 -21.91
CA ALA A 312 7.67 10.74 -20.94
C ALA A 312 8.11 9.35 -21.43
N LEU A 313 7.16 8.55 -21.92
CA LEU A 313 7.44 7.18 -22.39
C LEU A 313 8.36 7.15 -23.62
N ARG A 314 8.28 8.13 -24.52
CA ARG A 314 9.19 8.22 -25.68
C ARG A 314 10.66 8.41 -25.30
N ARG A 315 10.96 8.95 -24.12
CA ARG A 315 12.33 9.10 -23.60
C ARG A 315 12.79 7.88 -22.80
N THR A 316 11.88 6.93 -22.57
CA THR A 316 12.15 5.73 -21.79
C THR A 316 12.45 4.57 -22.73
N ASP A 317 13.48 3.79 -22.42
CA ASP A 317 13.75 2.53 -23.14
C ASP A 317 12.53 1.59 -23.04
N PRO A 318 11.90 1.23 -24.18
CA PRO A 318 10.75 0.31 -24.20
C PRO A 318 11.07 -1.07 -23.60
N ALA A 319 12.33 -1.50 -23.61
CA ALA A 319 12.76 -2.75 -22.99
C ALA A 319 12.71 -2.71 -21.45
N ARG A 320 12.53 -1.55 -20.82
CA ARG A 320 12.24 -1.44 -19.37
C ARG A 320 10.75 -1.53 -19.07
N LEU A 321 9.87 -1.34 -20.06
CA LEU A 321 8.44 -1.20 -19.83
C LEU A 321 7.75 -2.57 -19.69
N VAL A 322 6.84 -2.65 -18.72
CA VAL A 322 5.89 -3.75 -18.56
C VAL A 322 4.49 -3.15 -18.44
N LEU A 323 3.60 -3.44 -19.38
CA LEU A 323 2.22 -2.99 -19.31
C LEU A 323 1.38 -3.95 -18.47
N THR A 324 0.90 -3.47 -17.33
CA THR A 324 0.06 -4.19 -16.39
C THR A 324 -1.39 -3.70 -16.47
N GLY A 325 -2.35 -4.53 -16.06
CA GLY A 325 -3.78 -4.20 -16.21
C GLY A 325 -4.27 -4.32 -17.66
N CYS A 326 -3.62 -5.15 -18.47
CA CYS A 326 -4.08 -5.49 -19.82
C CYS A 326 -5.32 -6.39 -19.71
N ASP A 327 -6.48 -5.76 -19.57
CA ASP A 327 -7.77 -6.43 -19.37
C ASP A 327 -8.62 -6.48 -20.66
N GLY A 328 -8.15 -5.83 -21.74
CA GLY A 328 -8.76 -5.84 -23.07
C GLY A 328 -7.73 -5.72 -24.20
N PRO A 329 -8.13 -5.94 -25.47
CA PRO A 329 -7.24 -5.85 -26.63
C PRO A 329 -6.65 -4.44 -26.84
N GLU A 330 -7.36 -3.39 -26.44
CA GLU A 330 -6.95 -1.99 -26.62
C GLU A 330 -5.64 -1.69 -25.89
N ALA A 331 -5.43 -2.32 -24.72
CA ALA A 331 -4.20 -2.21 -23.95
C ALA A 331 -3.00 -2.79 -24.71
N LEU A 332 -3.22 -3.94 -25.37
CA LEU A 332 -2.19 -4.60 -26.16
C LEU A 332 -1.85 -3.76 -27.39
N GLU A 333 -2.85 -3.32 -28.13
CA GLU A 333 -2.70 -2.49 -29.35
C GLU A 333 -1.94 -1.20 -29.04
N TRP A 334 -2.34 -0.47 -27.99
CA TRP A 334 -1.62 0.70 -27.54
C TRP A 334 -0.17 0.37 -27.15
N GLY A 335 0.05 -0.66 -26.34
CA GLY A 335 1.39 -1.04 -25.91
C GLY A 335 2.30 -1.39 -27.09
N LEU A 336 1.78 -2.11 -28.09
CA LEU A 336 2.52 -2.43 -29.32
C LEU A 336 2.89 -1.16 -30.09
N SER A 337 1.96 -0.20 -30.19
CA SER A 337 2.19 1.08 -30.90
C SER A 337 3.33 1.92 -30.32
N ILE A 338 3.66 1.74 -29.05
CA ILE A 338 4.77 2.44 -28.36
C ILE A 338 5.97 1.53 -28.08
N GLY A 339 5.99 0.32 -28.66
CA GLY A 339 7.11 -0.61 -28.57
C GLY A 339 7.24 -1.39 -27.26
N VAL A 340 6.19 -1.42 -26.41
CA VAL A 340 6.17 -2.31 -25.23
C VAL A 340 6.13 -3.76 -25.72
N ALA A 341 6.92 -4.64 -25.08
CA ALA A 341 6.94 -6.06 -25.41
C ALA A 341 6.48 -6.98 -24.27
N ARG A 342 6.24 -6.45 -23.06
CA ARG A 342 5.89 -7.25 -21.87
C ARG A 342 4.53 -6.85 -21.32
N TYR A 343 3.65 -7.83 -21.17
CA TYR A 343 2.24 -7.60 -20.84
C TYR A 343 1.75 -8.48 -19.70
N ALA A 344 0.92 -7.93 -18.83
CA ALA A 344 0.25 -8.64 -17.75
C ALA A 344 -1.16 -8.09 -17.52
N GLY A 345 -2.11 -8.97 -17.21
CA GLY A 345 -3.51 -8.59 -16.98
C GLY A 345 -4.47 -9.76 -17.18
N ARG A 346 -5.76 -9.52 -17.01
CA ARG A 346 -6.79 -10.57 -17.14
C ARG A 346 -6.87 -11.10 -18.57
N TRP A 347 -6.75 -10.23 -19.57
CA TRP A 347 -6.75 -10.64 -20.97
C TRP A 347 -5.51 -11.48 -21.30
N ILE A 348 -4.34 -11.10 -20.79
CA ILE A 348 -3.11 -11.89 -20.94
C ILE A 348 -3.22 -13.25 -20.26
N ALA A 349 -3.81 -13.31 -19.06
CA ALA A 349 -4.08 -14.58 -18.38
C ALA A 349 -5.01 -15.49 -19.19
N ALA A 350 -6.06 -14.92 -19.79
CA ALA A 350 -6.98 -15.64 -20.68
C ALA A 350 -6.28 -16.12 -21.96
N LEU A 351 -5.36 -15.32 -22.53
CA LEU A 351 -4.55 -15.70 -23.68
C LEU A 351 -3.66 -16.90 -23.35
N MET A 352 -2.92 -16.86 -22.22
CA MET A 352 -2.10 -17.99 -21.77
C MET A 352 -2.95 -19.24 -21.53
N ALA A 353 -4.15 -19.10 -20.95
CA ALA A 353 -5.07 -20.21 -20.77
C ALA A 353 -5.55 -20.80 -22.10
N ALA A 354 -5.86 -19.96 -23.09
CA ALA A 354 -6.22 -20.42 -24.43
C ALA A 354 -5.06 -21.18 -25.09
N THR A 355 -3.83 -20.68 -24.99
CA THR A 355 -2.63 -21.38 -25.51
C THR A 355 -2.43 -22.73 -24.83
N ARG A 356 -2.59 -22.82 -23.50
CA ARG A 356 -2.56 -24.11 -22.79
C ARG A 356 -3.67 -25.06 -23.24
N MET A 357 -4.90 -24.56 -23.38
CA MET A 357 -6.05 -25.38 -23.77
C MET A 357 -5.92 -25.92 -25.19
N ALA A 358 -5.31 -25.17 -26.11
CA ALA A 358 -5.10 -25.61 -27.50
C ALA A 358 -4.26 -26.89 -27.62
N VAL A 359 -3.35 -27.14 -26.66
CA VAL A 359 -2.47 -28.32 -26.63
C VAL A 359 -2.86 -29.32 -25.55
N CYS A 360 -3.90 -29.05 -24.76
CA CYS A 360 -4.27 -29.88 -23.63
C CYS A 360 -5.24 -30.99 -24.08
N PRO A 361 -4.89 -32.29 -23.92
CA PRO A 361 -5.77 -33.39 -24.30
C PRO A 361 -7.04 -33.49 -23.44
N ARG A 362 -7.10 -32.74 -22.33
CA ARG A 362 -8.24 -32.69 -21.39
C ARG A 362 -8.99 -31.36 -21.46
N ALA A 363 -8.75 -30.52 -22.47
CA ALA A 363 -9.31 -29.16 -22.54
C ALA A 363 -10.85 -29.14 -22.52
N ALA A 364 -11.51 -30.16 -23.09
CA ALA A 364 -12.97 -30.28 -23.09
C ALA A 364 -13.60 -30.39 -21.68
N GLY A 365 -12.81 -30.78 -20.67
CA GLY A 365 -13.27 -30.95 -19.29
C GLY A 365 -13.17 -29.70 -18.41
N CYS A 366 -12.81 -28.53 -18.96
CA CYS A 366 -12.76 -27.29 -18.18
C CYS A 366 -13.02 -26.05 -19.01
N THR A 367 -13.51 -24.99 -18.37
CA THR A 367 -13.66 -23.69 -19.01
C THR A 367 -12.34 -22.92 -19.05
N ARG A 368 -12.23 -21.91 -19.93
CA ARG A 368 -11.08 -21.00 -19.95
C ARG A 368 -10.91 -20.30 -18.59
N ALA A 369 -11.99 -19.87 -17.96
CA ALA A 369 -11.96 -19.20 -16.67
C ALA A 369 -11.40 -20.12 -15.56
N GLU A 370 -11.80 -21.39 -15.55
CA GLU A 370 -11.23 -22.40 -14.64
C GLU A 370 -9.75 -22.64 -14.90
N CYS A 371 -9.34 -22.73 -16.18
CA CYS A 371 -7.93 -22.87 -16.55
C CYS A 371 -7.10 -21.65 -16.13
N VAL A 372 -7.65 -20.44 -16.21
CA VAL A 372 -7.03 -19.21 -15.67
C VAL A 372 -6.90 -19.30 -14.14
N ALA A 373 -7.99 -19.62 -13.44
CA ALA A 373 -8.02 -19.67 -11.98
C ALA A 373 -7.03 -20.71 -11.42
N ARG A 374 -7.05 -21.93 -11.96
CA ARG A 374 -6.11 -23.01 -11.59
C ARG A 374 -4.68 -22.65 -11.98
N GLY A 375 -4.46 -22.06 -13.16
CA GLY A 375 -3.13 -21.61 -13.57
C GLY A 375 -2.55 -20.55 -12.64
N ALA A 376 -3.38 -19.65 -12.12
CA ALA A 376 -2.95 -18.59 -11.21
C ALA A 376 -2.76 -19.05 -9.75
N ALA A 377 -3.21 -20.25 -9.39
CA ALA A 377 -3.08 -20.76 -8.03
C ALA A 377 -1.63 -21.11 -7.68
N ALA A 378 -1.19 -20.73 -6.48
CA ALA A 378 0.10 -21.12 -5.93
C ALA A 378 0.07 -22.56 -5.36
N THR A 379 -0.99 -22.96 -4.65
CA THR A 379 -1.10 -24.30 -4.04
C THR A 379 -1.55 -25.39 -5.00
N ARG A 380 -1.22 -26.65 -4.69
CA ARG A 380 -1.69 -27.84 -5.42
C ARG A 380 -3.21 -28.04 -5.29
N ASP A 381 -3.78 -27.83 -4.10
CA ASP A 381 -5.22 -28.04 -3.86
C ASP A 381 -6.09 -27.14 -4.73
N ARG A 382 -5.67 -25.89 -4.94
CA ARG A 382 -6.39 -24.96 -5.83
C ARG A 382 -6.17 -25.24 -7.32
N ARG A 383 -5.28 -26.18 -7.66
CA ARG A 383 -5.12 -26.75 -9.01
C ARG A 383 -5.85 -28.08 -9.17
N ALA A 384 -6.49 -28.58 -8.11
CA ALA A 384 -7.24 -29.84 -8.15
C ALA A 384 -8.33 -29.82 -9.23
N GLY A 385 -8.63 -31.01 -9.74
CA GLY A 385 -9.55 -31.20 -10.87
C GLY A 385 -8.92 -30.94 -12.25
N CYS A 386 -7.66 -30.50 -12.33
CA CYS A 386 -6.95 -30.47 -13.60
C CYS A 386 -6.36 -31.84 -13.96
N GLY A 387 -6.79 -32.41 -15.09
CA GLY A 387 -6.22 -33.66 -15.62
C GLY A 387 -4.83 -33.53 -16.27
N ALA A 388 -4.24 -32.33 -16.28
CA ALA A 388 -2.93 -32.04 -16.85
C ALA A 388 -2.14 -31.01 -16.01
N PRO A 389 -1.80 -31.33 -14.74
CA PRO A 389 -1.22 -30.37 -13.80
C PRO A 389 0.15 -29.81 -14.24
N ALA A 390 0.92 -30.56 -15.03
CA ALA A 390 2.19 -30.10 -15.59
C ALA A 390 2.03 -28.85 -16.48
N LEU A 391 1.00 -28.80 -17.32
CA LEU A 391 0.69 -27.64 -18.17
C LEU A 391 0.31 -26.40 -17.36
N LEU A 392 -0.34 -26.58 -16.20
CA LEU A 392 -0.63 -25.48 -15.27
C LEU A 392 0.62 -24.98 -14.54
N GLY A 393 1.59 -25.87 -14.29
CA GLY A 393 2.87 -25.54 -13.69
C GLY A 393 3.66 -24.57 -14.56
N ALA A 394 3.80 -24.92 -15.84
CA ALA A 394 4.60 -24.18 -16.81
C ALA A 394 4.03 -22.79 -17.18
N LEU A 395 2.74 -22.54 -16.91
CA LEU A 395 1.95 -21.36 -17.33
C LEU A 395 1.81 -21.18 -18.85
N MET A 396 2.84 -21.48 -19.63
CA MET A 396 2.83 -21.57 -21.08
C MET A 396 3.41 -22.93 -21.48
N PRO A 397 2.85 -23.60 -22.50
CA PRO A 397 3.50 -24.78 -23.05
C PRO A 397 4.88 -24.42 -23.60
N ALA A 398 5.83 -25.34 -23.51
CA ALA A 398 7.12 -25.19 -24.18
C ALA A 398 6.89 -25.11 -25.69
N GLU A 399 7.67 -24.28 -26.38
CA GLU A 399 7.65 -24.26 -27.83
C GLU A 399 8.20 -25.60 -28.34
N PRO A 400 7.53 -26.26 -29.30
CA PRO A 400 8.09 -27.44 -29.94
C PRO A 400 9.36 -27.03 -30.70
N GLY A 401 10.53 -27.45 -30.19
CA GLY A 401 11.83 -27.24 -30.85
C GLY A 401 12.80 -26.26 -30.16
N ALA A 402 12.53 -25.83 -28.94
CA ALA A 402 13.47 -25.04 -28.12
C ALA A 402 14.45 -25.91 -27.32
#